data_AF-A0A525LCT8-F1
#
_entry.id   AF-A0A525LCT8-F1
#
_cell.length_a   1.000
_cell.length_b   1.000
_cell.length_c   1.000
_cell.angle_alpha   90.00
_cell.angle_beta   90.00
_cell.angle_gamma   90.00
#
_symmetry.space_group_name_H-M   'P 1'
#
loop_
_entity.id
_entity.type
_entity.pdbx_description
1 polymer ?
#
loop_
_entity_poly.entity_id
_entity_poly.type
_entity_poly.pdbx_seq_one_letter_code
_entity_poly.pdbx_strand_id
1 'polypeptide(L)'
;MKFKVAIGAAASAAAMVLAGCAADGPRPEAHSYYSPAVRATPSTLSADAGAFEAFMRHARGIDPNFASAGEVSQALVTGASHEPRQLESGMIAYAALAALQEPRFVAALKADPNRGELARRLAADPEFALQLPGGEAAAARASGALISQGEALRDQGLRVKKAAYSVQHQAWSKRQVADPAGRLARVKRLSAEPLRGDGEATARIYQAMAGGAHHSGPAGPAVARAVAVAALNVLGEPQQGHALMSEPRTASCLRLAKLNLYQCLSAAGPQYEDIFCLGQHAMTDPGQCVVDATRPARTATRVSYRR
;
A
#
# COMPACT_ATOMS: atom_id res chain seq x y z
N MET A 1 18.01 59.60 19.80
CA MET A 1 17.77 60.12 21.16
C MET A 1 17.00 59.09 21.95
N LYS A 2 17.52 58.71 23.12
CA LYS A 2 16.88 57.84 24.10
C LYS A 2 15.93 58.70 24.94
N PHE A 3 14.71 58.25 25.21
CA PHE A 3 13.93 58.74 26.35
C PHE A 3 13.23 57.58 27.04
N LYS A 4 13.67 57.32 28.27
CA LYS A 4 12.95 56.59 29.32
C LYS A 4 12.25 57.64 30.18
N VAL A 5 10.97 57.48 30.52
CA VAL A 5 10.28 57.96 31.74
C VAL A 5 8.98 57.13 31.82
N ALA A 6 8.77 56.17 32.72
CA ALA A 6 8.58 56.17 34.18
C ALA A 6 7.10 56.08 34.59
N ILE A 7 6.90 55.34 35.68
CA ILE A 7 5.70 54.70 36.21
C ILE A 7 4.93 55.64 37.15
N GLY A 8 3.60 55.45 37.24
CA GLY A 8 2.73 55.86 38.37
C GLY A 8 1.25 55.68 37.97
N ALA A 9 0.53 54.61 38.33
CA ALA A 9 0.02 54.14 39.62
C ALA A 9 -1.42 54.64 39.94
N ALA A 10 -2.36 53.68 39.96
CA ALA A 10 -3.68 53.63 40.62
C ALA A 10 -4.76 54.68 40.19
N ALA A 11 -6.07 54.41 40.11
CA ALA A 11 -6.91 53.44 40.83
C ALA A 11 -8.29 53.21 40.15
N SER A 12 -8.94 52.10 40.53
CA SER A 12 -10.41 51.92 40.67
C SER A 12 -11.30 51.59 39.44
N ALA A 13 -11.52 50.28 39.28
CA ALA A 13 -12.81 49.56 39.25
C ALA A 13 -14.04 50.17 38.50
N ALA A 14 -14.44 49.47 37.43
CA ALA A 14 -15.85 49.19 37.12
C ALA A 14 -15.93 47.96 36.20
N ALA A 15 -16.20 46.78 36.77
CA ALA A 15 -16.52 45.59 36.00
C ALA A 15 -18.01 45.67 35.59
N MET A 16 -18.27 46.09 34.34
CA MET A 16 -19.58 45.93 33.73
C MET A 16 -19.70 44.50 33.20
N VAL A 17 -20.42 43.65 33.92
CA VAL A 17 -20.87 42.35 33.41
C VAL A 17 -22.00 42.62 32.43
N LEU A 18 -21.69 42.64 31.14
CA LEU A 18 -22.69 42.55 30.09
C LEU A 18 -23.15 41.09 30.00
N ALA A 19 -24.28 40.79 30.65
CA ALA A 19 -25.04 39.57 30.39
C ALA A 19 -25.66 39.65 28.99
N GLY A 20 -24.88 39.29 27.98
CA GLY A 20 -25.38 39.04 26.63
C GLY A 20 -26.05 37.68 26.59
N CYS A 21 -27.38 37.64 26.54
CA CYS A 21 -28.15 36.47 26.19
C CYS A 21 -27.88 36.11 24.72
N ALA A 22 -26.81 35.35 24.48
CA ALA A 22 -26.67 34.60 23.23
C ALA A 22 -27.64 33.42 23.34
N ALA A 23 -28.70 33.44 22.53
CA ALA A 23 -29.55 32.29 22.34
C ALA A 23 -28.68 31.16 21.76
N ASP A 24 -28.52 30.08 22.52
CA ASP A 24 -27.95 28.82 22.06
C ASP A 24 -28.88 28.20 21.01
N GLY A 25 -28.78 28.68 19.77
CA GLY A 25 -29.27 27.94 18.61
C GLY A 25 -28.47 26.64 18.50
N PRO A 26 -29.11 25.49 18.22
CA PRO A 26 -28.38 24.25 18.06
C PRO A 26 -27.33 24.43 16.97
N ARG A 27 -26.04 24.22 17.32
CA ARG A 27 -24.97 24.07 16.34
C ARG A 27 -25.41 23.00 15.35
N PRO A 28 -25.27 23.19 14.02
CA PRO A 28 -25.43 22.09 13.09
C PRO A 28 -24.40 21.04 13.48
N GLU A 29 -24.87 19.92 14.04
CA GLU A 29 -24.04 18.76 14.29
C GLU A 29 -23.37 18.41 12.97
N ALA A 30 -22.05 18.38 12.96
CA ALA A 30 -21.32 17.77 11.87
C ALA A 30 -21.73 16.29 11.86
N HIS A 31 -22.74 15.96 11.06
CA HIS A 31 -23.14 14.58 10.82
C HIS A 31 -21.93 13.88 10.18
N SER A 32 -21.19 13.17 11.03
CA SER A 32 -20.23 12.17 10.60
C SER A 32 -21.00 11.17 9.74
N TYR A 33 -20.78 11.22 8.43
CA TYR A 33 -21.18 10.14 7.51
C TYR A 33 -20.30 8.91 7.73
N TYR A 34 -20.09 8.49 8.99
CA TYR A 34 -19.55 7.18 9.31
C TYR A 34 -20.71 6.20 9.41
N SER A 35 -21.08 5.64 8.25
CA SER A 35 -22.08 4.58 8.18
C SER A 35 -21.58 3.38 9.01
N PRO A 36 -22.36 2.83 9.97
CA PRO A 36 -21.92 1.75 10.87
C PRO A 36 -21.84 0.36 10.19
N ALA A 37 -21.61 0.32 8.87
CA ALA A 37 -21.53 -0.91 8.09
C ALA A 37 -20.16 -1.61 8.16
N VAL A 38 -19.18 -1.05 8.87
CA VAL A 38 -17.90 -1.71 9.17
C VAL A 38 -18.09 -2.68 10.35
N ARG A 39 -18.91 -3.71 10.18
CA ARG A 39 -18.93 -4.85 11.11
C ARG A 39 -17.85 -5.84 10.69
N ALA A 40 -16.81 -5.91 11.53
CA ALA A 40 -15.81 -6.98 11.66
C ALA A 40 -15.32 -7.58 10.34
N THR A 41 -14.44 -6.86 9.62
CA THR A 41 -13.44 -7.55 8.82
C THR A 41 -12.66 -8.49 9.74
N PRO A 42 -12.48 -9.78 9.42
CA PRO A 42 -11.64 -10.67 10.21
C PRO A 42 -10.28 -10.01 10.45
N SER A 43 -9.83 -10.04 11.70
CA SER A 43 -8.61 -9.35 12.16
C SER A 43 -7.37 -9.69 11.34
N THR A 44 -7.34 -10.86 10.70
CA THR A 44 -6.27 -11.32 9.82
C THR A 44 -6.22 -10.56 8.49
N LEU A 45 -7.36 -10.34 7.81
CA LEU A 45 -7.39 -9.63 6.53
C LEU A 45 -6.93 -8.17 6.69
N SER A 46 -7.37 -7.50 7.76
CA SER A 46 -6.92 -6.14 8.08
C SER A 46 -5.43 -6.10 8.43
N ALA A 47 -4.91 -7.12 9.14
CA ALA A 47 -3.50 -7.19 9.48
C ALA A 47 -2.61 -7.40 8.24
N ASP A 48 -3.01 -8.29 7.33
CA ASP A 48 -2.30 -8.54 6.07
C ASP A 48 -2.28 -7.29 5.18
N ALA A 49 -3.44 -6.63 5.03
CA ALA A 49 -3.54 -5.37 4.28
C ALA A 49 -2.70 -4.24 4.92
N GLY A 50 -2.64 -4.18 6.25
CA GLY A 50 -1.83 -3.22 6.98
C GLY A 50 -0.33 -3.44 6.77
N ALA A 51 0.14 -4.69 6.71
CA ALA A 51 1.54 -4.98 6.40
C ALA A 51 1.93 -4.49 4.99
N PHE A 52 1.05 -4.65 4.01
CA PHE A 52 1.23 -4.10 2.67
C PHE A 52 1.24 -2.56 2.69
N GLU A 53 0.25 -1.91 3.29
CA GLU A 53 0.18 -0.44 3.37
C GLU A 53 1.43 0.13 4.02
N ALA A 54 1.81 -0.40 5.19
CA ALA A 54 2.97 0.05 5.94
C ALA A 54 4.25 -0.04 5.13
N PHE A 55 4.51 -1.16 4.43
CA PHE A 55 5.66 -1.25 3.53
C PHE A 55 5.59 -0.18 2.43
N MET A 56 4.48 -0.09 1.71
CA MET A 56 4.31 0.87 0.62
C MET A 56 4.53 2.32 1.11
N ARG A 57 4.10 2.62 2.35
CA ARG A 57 4.23 3.93 3.00
C ARG A 57 5.65 4.27 3.39
N HIS A 58 6.33 3.36 4.07
CA HIS A 58 7.71 3.59 4.46
C HIS A 58 8.60 3.69 3.22
N ALA A 59 8.40 2.83 2.22
CA ALA A 59 9.18 2.88 0.98
C ALA A 59 8.93 4.16 0.18
N ARG A 60 7.67 4.60 0.01
CA ARG A 60 7.37 5.87 -0.69
C ARG A 60 7.83 7.12 0.09
N GLY A 61 8.09 6.98 1.39
CA GLY A 61 8.61 8.03 2.27
C GLY A 61 10.13 8.20 2.26
N ILE A 62 10.88 7.36 1.52
CA ILE A 62 12.34 7.50 1.39
C ILE A 62 12.68 8.83 0.70
N ASP A 63 13.37 9.74 1.40
CA ASP A 63 13.83 11.01 0.83
C ASP A 63 14.95 10.78 -0.22
N PRO A 64 14.80 11.26 -1.47
CA PRO A 64 15.85 11.12 -2.47
C PRO A 64 17.07 12.04 -2.26
N ASN A 65 17.05 12.97 -1.31
CA ASN A 65 18.13 13.93 -1.06
C ASN A 65 19.24 13.38 -0.15
N PHE A 66 19.88 12.28 -0.57
CA PHE A 66 20.95 11.65 0.20
C PHE A 66 22.17 12.57 0.37
N ALA A 67 22.64 12.68 1.62
CA ALA A 67 23.84 13.42 2.03
C ALA A 67 24.94 12.52 2.62
N SER A 68 24.63 11.25 2.92
CA SER A 68 25.60 10.34 3.55
C SER A 68 25.38 8.87 3.25
N ALA A 69 26.44 8.06 3.42
CA ALA A 69 26.37 6.60 3.35
C ALA A 69 25.42 5.99 4.40
N GLY A 70 25.28 6.63 5.56
CA GLY A 70 24.37 6.21 6.62
C GLY A 70 22.91 6.28 6.17
N GLU A 71 22.52 7.37 5.50
CA GLU A 71 21.19 7.54 4.94
C GLU A 71 20.89 6.51 3.84
N VAL A 72 21.87 6.22 2.97
CA VAL A 72 21.73 5.17 1.94
C VAL A 72 21.49 3.80 2.59
N SER A 73 22.27 3.46 3.62
CA SER A 73 22.10 2.20 4.36
C SER A 73 20.73 2.12 5.03
N GLN A 74 20.23 3.21 5.62
CA GLN A 74 18.92 3.23 6.26
C GLN A 74 17.77 3.10 5.24
N ALA A 75 17.91 3.75 4.08
CA ALA A 75 16.96 3.65 3.00
C ALA A 75 16.93 2.25 2.40
N LEU A 76 18.07 1.57 2.28
CA LEU A 76 18.12 0.15 1.90
C LEU A 76 17.39 -0.75 2.90
N VAL A 77 17.57 -0.53 4.20
CA VAL A 77 16.82 -1.28 5.24
C VAL A 77 15.31 -1.10 5.05
N THR A 78 14.87 0.11 4.75
CA THR A 78 13.44 0.43 4.57
C THR A 78 12.87 -0.12 3.26
N GLY A 79 13.51 0.16 2.12
CA GLY A 79 13.01 -0.25 0.81
C GLY A 79 13.09 -1.77 0.58
N ALA A 80 14.04 -2.45 1.23
CA ALA A 80 14.23 -3.89 1.06
C ALA A 80 13.51 -4.74 2.12
N SER A 81 12.79 -4.16 3.08
CA SER A 81 12.24 -4.90 4.23
C SER A 81 11.15 -5.92 3.90
N HIS A 82 10.54 -5.84 2.71
CA HIS A 82 9.41 -6.71 2.37
C HIS A 82 9.81 -8.17 2.13
N GLU A 83 9.11 -9.12 2.74
CA GLU A 83 9.13 -10.53 2.33
C GLU A 83 8.16 -10.71 1.13
N PRO A 84 8.58 -11.35 0.02
CA PRO A 84 7.78 -11.35 -1.21
C PRO A 84 6.39 -12.00 -1.09
N ARG A 85 6.23 -13.07 -0.31
CA ARG A 85 4.94 -13.76 -0.14
C ARG A 85 3.98 -12.95 0.72
N GLN A 86 4.48 -12.36 1.81
CA GLN A 86 3.71 -11.47 2.65
C GLN A 86 3.29 -10.21 1.89
N LEU A 87 4.18 -9.64 1.06
CA LEU A 87 3.84 -8.50 0.24
C LEU A 87 2.72 -8.84 -0.75
N GLU A 88 2.78 -10.03 -1.37
CA GLU A 88 1.73 -10.53 -2.25
C GLU A 88 0.40 -10.75 -1.52
N SER A 89 0.40 -11.48 -0.40
CA SER A 89 -0.83 -11.77 0.34
C SER A 89 -1.44 -10.49 0.90
N GLY A 90 -0.62 -9.57 1.41
CA GLY A 90 -1.05 -8.26 1.87
C GLY A 90 -1.61 -7.38 0.75
N MET A 91 -1.04 -7.46 -0.46
CA MET A 91 -1.59 -6.78 -1.65
C MET A 91 -2.99 -7.29 -1.98
N ILE A 92 -3.21 -8.61 -1.98
CA ILE A 92 -4.54 -9.22 -2.21
C ILE A 92 -5.51 -8.83 -1.10
N ALA A 93 -5.06 -8.82 0.17
CA ALA A 93 -5.87 -8.35 1.29
C ALA A 93 -6.28 -6.88 1.15
N TYR A 94 -5.34 -6.01 0.77
CA TYR A 94 -5.58 -4.59 0.54
C TYR A 94 -6.62 -4.38 -0.59
N ALA A 95 -6.48 -5.11 -1.70
CA ALA A 95 -7.46 -5.09 -2.79
C ALA A 95 -8.84 -5.63 -2.36
N ALA A 96 -8.89 -6.66 -1.51
CA ALA A 96 -10.13 -7.20 -0.96
C ALA A 96 -10.85 -6.17 -0.09
N LEU A 97 -10.13 -5.45 0.78
CA LEU A 97 -10.69 -4.34 1.55
C LEU A 97 -11.23 -3.20 0.68
N ALA A 98 -10.56 -2.89 -0.44
CA ALA A 98 -11.07 -1.92 -1.41
C ALA A 98 -12.35 -2.42 -2.10
N ALA A 99 -12.44 -3.69 -2.45
CA ALA A 99 -13.63 -4.32 -3.02
C ALA A 99 -14.83 -4.26 -2.05
N LEU A 100 -14.60 -4.43 -0.75
CA LEU A 100 -15.64 -4.33 0.29
C LEU A 100 -16.25 -2.93 0.43
N GLN A 101 -15.67 -1.91 -0.19
CA GLN A 101 -16.26 -0.57 -0.23
C GLN A 101 -17.38 -0.44 -1.27
N GLU A 102 -17.63 -1.46 -2.08
CA GLU A 102 -18.77 -1.45 -3.03
C GLU A 102 -20.06 -1.93 -2.34
N PRO A 103 -21.00 -1.01 -2.01
CA PRO A 103 -22.17 -1.37 -1.21
C PRO A 103 -23.10 -2.36 -1.92
N ARG A 104 -23.23 -2.29 -3.26
CA ARG A 104 -24.10 -3.21 -4.00
C ARG A 104 -23.58 -4.64 -3.92
N PHE A 105 -22.26 -4.82 -4.00
CA PHE A 105 -21.60 -6.10 -3.86
C PHE A 105 -21.79 -6.71 -2.47
N VAL A 106 -21.52 -5.92 -1.42
CA VAL A 106 -21.71 -6.37 -0.03
C VAL A 106 -23.17 -6.71 0.27
N ALA A 107 -24.12 -5.89 -0.24
CA ALA A 107 -25.55 -6.14 -0.05
C ALA A 107 -26.00 -7.45 -0.73
N ALA A 108 -25.55 -7.69 -1.96
CA ALA A 108 -25.87 -8.92 -2.69
C ALA A 108 -25.38 -10.18 -1.97
N LEU A 109 -24.13 -10.17 -1.48
CA LEU A 109 -23.55 -11.27 -0.71
C LEU A 109 -24.30 -11.52 0.61
N LYS A 110 -24.77 -10.47 1.28
CA LYS A 110 -25.55 -10.59 2.52
C LYS A 110 -26.94 -11.18 2.29
N ALA A 111 -27.54 -10.90 1.13
CA ALA A 111 -28.87 -11.35 0.76
C ALA A 111 -28.90 -12.77 0.18
N ASP A 112 -27.76 -13.36 -0.17
CA ASP A 112 -27.71 -14.71 -0.76
C ASP A 112 -28.17 -15.78 0.24
N PRO A 113 -29.22 -16.57 -0.07
CA PRO A 113 -29.73 -17.61 0.83
C PRO A 113 -28.84 -18.87 0.89
N ASN A 114 -27.95 -19.07 -0.09
CA ASN A 114 -27.11 -20.27 -0.26
C ASN A 114 -25.62 -19.96 -0.03
N ARG A 115 -25.33 -19.22 1.05
CA ARG A 115 -23.98 -18.68 1.36
C ARG A 115 -22.85 -19.70 1.29
N GLY A 116 -23.07 -20.93 1.76
CA GLY A 116 -22.07 -21.99 1.74
C GLY A 116 -21.79 -22.58 0.35
N GLU A 117 -22.80 -22.68 -0.51
CA GLU A 117 -22.62 -23.10 -1.91
C GLU A 117 -21.89 -21.99 -2.69
N LEU A 118 -22.31 -20.73 -2.49
CA LEU A 118 -21.65 -19.59 -3.10
C LEU A 118 -20.17 -19.51 -2.68
N ALA A 119 -19.86 -19.72 -1.40
CA ALA A 119 -18.48 -19.74 -0.91
C ALA A 119 -17.64 -20.82 -1.60
N ARG A 120 -18.15 -22.07 -1.68
CA ARG A 120 -17.45 -23.16 -2.37
C ARG A 120 -17.18 -22.84 -3.84
N ARG A 121 -18.17 -22.24 -4.52
CA ARG A 121 -18.02 -21.81 -5.92
C ARG A 121 -16.94 -20.73 -6.06
N LEU A 122 -16.94 -19.71 -5.20
CA LEU A 122 -15.94 -18.63 -5.24
C LEU A 122 -14.52 -19.12 -4.93
N ALA A 123 -14.38 -20.11 -4.05
CA ALA A 123 -13.08 -20.72 -3.74
C ALA A 123 -12.52 -21.52 -4.93
N ALA A 124 -13.40 -22.17 -5.71
CA ALA A 124 -13.03 -22.94 -6.90
C ALA A 124 -12.82 -22.06 -8.15
N ASP A 125 -13.63 -21.02 -8.30
CA ASP A 125 -13.64 -20.09 -9.44
C ASP A 125 -13.72 -18.63 -8.94
N PRO A 126 -12.56 -17.99 -8.68
CA PRO A 126 -12.55 -16.61 -8.19
C PRO A 126 -13.03 -15.58 -9.22
N GLU A 127 -13.03 -15.89 -10.53
CA GLU A 127 -13.58 -14.97 -11.55
C GLU A 127 -15.09 -14.84 -11.44
N PHE A 128 -15.77 -15.85 -10.89
CA PHE A 128 -17.20 -15.79 -10.62
C PHE A 128 -17.59 -14.61 -9.72
N ALA A 129 -16.68 -14.15 -8.84
CA ALA A 129 -16.93 -13.00 -7.97
C ALA A 129 -17.23 -11.71 -8.75
N LEU A 130 -16.69 -11.59 -9.97
CA LEU A 130 -16.89 -10.43 -10.85
C LEU A 130 -18.31 -10.40 -11.45
N GLN A 131 -18.95 -11.56 -11.57
CA GLN A 131 -20.28 -11.73 -12.17
C GLN A 131 -21.42 -11.49 -11.16
N LEU A 132 -21.09 -11.42 -9.87
CA LEU A 132 -22.06 -11.11 -8.84
C LEU A 132 -22.55 -9.65 -8.97
N PRO A 133 -23.76 -9.32 -8.48
CA PRO A 133 -24.23 -7.94 -8.51
C PRO A 133 -23.23 -7.00 -7.81
N GLY A 134 -22.71 -6.01 -8.54
CA GLY A 134 -21.68 -5.09 -8.04
C GLY A 134 -20.24 -5.61 -8.10
N GLY A 135 -20.01 -6.85 -8.58
CA GLY A 135 -18.69 -7.48 -8.66
C GLY A 135 -17.69 -6.72 -9.54
N GLU A 136 -18.10 -6.28 -10.74
CA GLU A 136 -17.26 -5.45 -11.61
C GLU A 136 -16.87 -4.10 -10.96
N ALA A 137 -17.80 -3.47 -10.25
CA ALA A 137 -17.54 -2.22 -9.55
C ALA A 137 -16.59 -2.43 -8.35
N ALA A 138 -16.75 -3.54 -7.63
CA ALA A 138 -15.84 -3.96 -6.57
C ALA A 138 -14.43 -4.21 -7.12
N ALA A 139 -14.33 -4.84 -8.29
CA ALA A 139 -13.07 -5.05 -8.99
C ALA A 139 -12.43 -3.74 -9.47
N ALA A 140 -13.23 -2.79 -9.97
CA ALA A 140 -12.72 -1.48 -10.37
C ALA A 140 -12.13 -0.69 -9.19
N ARG A 141 -12.73 -0.81 -7.99
CA ARG A 141 -12.18 -0.24 -6.74
C ARG A 141 -10.88 -0.94 -6.33
N ALA A 142 -10.87 -2.27 -6.37
CA ALA A 142 -9.68 -3.07 -6.06
C ALA A 142 -8.50 -2.75 -6.99
N SER A 143 -8.73 -2.73 -8.32
CA SER A 143 -7.74 -2.34 -9.31
C SER A 143 -7.24 -0.92 -9.08
N GLY A 144 -8.15 0.03 -8.85
CA GLY A 144 -7.83 1.42 -8.57
C GLY A 144 -6.91 1.61 -7.36
N ALA A 145 -7.22 0.92 -6.26
CA ALA A 145 -6.43 0.94 -5.03
C ALA A 145 -5.01 0.39 -5.25
N LEU A 146 -4.86 -0.70 -6.00
CA LEU A 146 -3.54 -1.27 -6.33
C LEU A 146 -2.75 -0.39 -7.28
N ILE A 147 -3.38 0.16 -8.33
CA ILE A 147 -2.72 1.08 -9.28
C ILE A 147 -2.17 2.28 -8.52
N SER A 148 -2.98 2.93 -7.69
CA SER A 148 -2.56 4.10 -6.90
C SER A 148 -1.31 3.80 -6.06
N GLN A 149 -1.30 2.66 -5.34
CA GLN A 149 -0.15 2.28 -4.51
C GLN A 149 1.08 1.92 -5.35
N GLY A 150 0.88 1.11 -6.40
CA GLY A 150 1.96 0.65 -7.28
C GLY A 150 2.63 1.79 -8.04
N GLU A 151 1.86 2.72 -8.59
CA GLU A 151 2.38 3.90 -9.28
C GLU A 151 3.10 4.85 -8.32
N ALA A 152 2.54 5.10 -7.13
CA ALA A 152 3.21 5.93 -6.13
C ALA A 152 4.58 5.38 -5.71
N LEU A 153 4.68 4.07 -5.49
CA LEU A 153 5.95 3.42 -5.17
C LEU A 153 6.92 3.46 -6.37
N ARG A 154 6.42 3.16 -7.58
CA ARG A 154 7.22 3.19 -8.81
C ARG A 154 7.81 4.58 -9.05
N ASP A 155 6.99 5.61 -8.95
CA ASP A 155 7.39 6.98 -9.21
C ASP A 155 8.38 7.50 -8.16
N GLN A 156 8.20 7.12 -6.88
CA GLN A 156 9.22 7.38 -5.87
C GLN A 156 10.51 6.62 -6.17
N GLY A 157 10.43 5.37 -6.59
CA GLY A 157 11.59 4.58 -7.00
C GLY A 157 12.37 5.23 -8.13
N LEU A 158 11.68 5.82 -9.12
CA LEU A 158 12.30 6.60 -10.19
C LEU A 158 13.00 7.86 -9.67
N ARG A 159 12.42 8.56 -8.68
CA ARG A 159 13.06 9.72 -8.02
C ARG A 159 14.32 9.32 -7.26
N VAL A 160 14.27 8.23 -6.48
CA VAL A 160 15.43 7.67 -5.76
C VAL A 160 16.50 7.21 -6.75
N LYS A 161 16.12 6.52 -7.82
CA LYS A 161 17.07 6.10 -8.87
C LYS A 161 17.73 7.32 -9.53
N LYS A 162 16.98 8.38 -9.80
CA LYS A 162 17.52 9.63 -10.34
C LYS A 162 18.55 10.27 -9.39
N ALA A 163 18.31 10.20 -8.07
CA ALA A 163 19.23 10.72 -7.08
C ALA A 163 20.61 10.06 -7.14
N ALA A 164 20.71 8.77 -7.48
CA ALA A 164 21.99 8.10 -7.70
C ALA A 164 22.88 8.86 -8.70
N TYR A 165 22.32 9.27 -9.84
CA TYR A 165 23.02 10.03 -10.86
C TYR A 165 23.39 11.44 -10.40
N SER A 166 22.57 12.07 -9.55
CA SER A 166 22.88 13.38 -9.00
C SER A 166 24.01 13.33 -7.97
N VAL A 167 23.99 12.34 -7.06
CA VAL A 167 24.97 12.26 -5.98
C VAL A 167 26.28 11.61 -6.42
N GLN A 168 26.36 10.87 -7.54
CA GLN A 168 27.61 10.23 -8.01
C GLN A 168 28.78 11.20 -8.22
N HIS A 169 28.49 12.51 -8.34
CA HIS A 169 29.52 13.54 -8.46
C HIS A 169 30.12 13.96 -7.10
N GLN A 170 29.49 13.61 -5.99
CA GLN A 170 29.94 13.95 -4.64
C GLN A 170 31.05 13.01 -4.16
N ALA A 171 32.00 13.53 -3.37
CA ALA A 171 33.16 12.75 -2.91
C ALA A 171 32.75 11.57 -2.00
N TRP A 172 31.76 11.78 -1.13
CA TRP A 172 31.33 10.75 -0.18
C TRP A 172 30.66 9.56 -0.86
N SER A 173 29.96 9.79 -1.98
CA SER A 173 29.15 8.76 -2.66
C SER A 173 29.99 7.82 -3.53
N LYS A 174 31.14 8.31 -4.01
CA LYS A 174 32.14 7.52 -4.75
C LYS A 174 32.97 6.59 -3.86
N ARG A 175 32.89 6.74 -2.55
CA ARG A 175 33.57 5.83 -1.61
C ARG A 175 32.96 4.44 -1.71
N GLN A 176 33.81 3.42 -1.66
CA GLN A 176 33.37 2.03 -1.61
C GLN A 176 32.55 1.78 -0.34
N VAL A 177 31.54 0.92 -0.45
CA VAL A 177 30.85 0.39 0.72
C VAL A 177 31.86 -0.44 1.53
N ALA A 178 32.00 -0.12 2.82
CA ALA A 178 33.02 -0.74 3.67
C ALA A 178 32.83 -2.25 3.87
N ASP A 179 31.58 -2.71 3.91
CA ASP A 179 31.20 -4.12 4.10
C ASP A 179 30.09 -4.50 3.09
N PRO A 180 30.41 -4.73 1.80
CA PRO A 180 29.42 -5.07 0.79
C PRO A 180 28.74 -6.42 1.06
N ALA A 181 29.51 -7.41 1.53
CA ALA A 181 29.02 -8.75 1.81
C ALA A 181 28.04 -8.75 3.00
N GLY A 182 28.39 -8.10 4.11
CA GLY A 182 27.51 -7.99 5.25
C GLY A 182 26.31 -7.08 4.98
N ARG A 183 26.43 -6.05 4.14
CA ARG A 183 25.27 -5.28 3.64
C ARG A 183 24.28 -6.18 2.90
N LEU A 184 24.74 -6.97 1.93
CA LEU A 184 23.89 -7.91 1.21
C LEU A 184 23.27 -8.95 2.15
N ALA A 185 24.03 -9.48 3.11
CA ALA A 185 23.52 -10.42 4.11
C ALA A 185 22.42 -9.79 4.99
N ARG A 186 22.58 -8.52 5.41
CA ARG A 186 21.56 -7.77 6.15
C ARG A 186 20.27 -7.62 5.33
N VAL A 187 20.39 -7.20 4.06
CA VAL A 187 19.23 -7.05 3.16
C VAL A 187 18.50 -8.38 2.94
N LYS A 188 19.24 -9.48 2.74
CA LYS A 188 18.65 -10.83 2.60
C LYS A 188 17.89 -11.27 3.84
N ARG A 189 18.45 -11.04 5.04
CA ARG A 189 17.79 -11.37 6.30
C ARG A 189 16.51 -10.57 6.51
N LEU A 190 16.56 -9.25 6.30
CA LEU A 190 15.39 -8.37 6.39
C LEU A 190 14.27 -8.81 5.43
N SER A 191 14.64 -9.22 4.23
CA SER A 191 13.70 -9.70 3.21
C SER A 191 13.14 -11.10 3.46
N ALA A 192 13.63 -11.82 4.48
CA ALA A 192 13.16 -13.16 4.83
C ALA A 192 12.22 -13.16 6.05
N GLU A 193 12.15 -12.04 6.76
CA GLU A 193 11.32 -11.88 7.95
C GLU A 193 10.03 -11.15 7.59
N PRO A 194 8.84 -11.74 7.84
CA PRO A 194 7.58 -11.04 7.67
C PRO A 194 7.55 -9.78 8.54
N LEU A 195 7.16 -8.64 7.96
CA LEU A 195 6.86 -7.44 8.74
C LEU A 195 5.76 -7.77 9.73
N ARG A 196 6.01 -7.50 11.02
CA ARG A 196 4.92 -7.49 11.99
C ARG A 196 4.06 -6.27 11.68
N GLY A 197 2.77 -6.49 11.40
CA GLY A 197 1.82 -5.39 11.25
C GLY A 197 1.88 -4.53 12.52
N ASP A 198 2.01 -3.22 12.36
CA ASP A 198 2.15 -2.25 13.45
C ASP A 198 0.81 -1.96 14.16
N GLY A 199 -0.15 -2.89 14.04
CA GLY A 199 -1.52 -2.68 14.50
C GLY A 199 -2.16 -1.48 13.80
N GLU A 200 -1.85 -1.25 12.51
CA GLU A 200 -2.38 -0.12 11.79
C GLU A 200 -3.90 -0.05 11.93
N ALA A 201 -4.39 1.10 12.39
CA ALA A 201 -5.81 1.28 12.57
C ALA A 201 -6.47 1.11 11.20
N THR A 202 -7.45 0.20 11.10
CA THR A 202 -8.22 -0.05 9.88
C THR A 202 -8.71 1.25 9.21
N ALA A 203 -8.98 2.30 10.00
CA ALA A 203 -9.29 3.64 9.51
C ALA A 203 -8.21 4.26 8.61
N ARG A 204 -6.91 4.09 8.93
CA ARG A 204 -5.79 4.58 8.11
C ARG A 204 -5.71 3.86 6.78
N ILE A 205 -5.92 2.54 6.78
CA ILE A 205 -5.97 1.74 5.53
C ILE A 205 -7.08 2.26 4.61
N TYR A 206 -8.28 2.50 5.15
CA TYR A 206 -9.39 3.06 4.37
C TYR A 206 -9.12 4.50 3.90
N GLN A 207 -8.46 5.33 4.72
CA GLN A 207 -8.04 6.68 4.30
C GLN A 207 -7.05 6.62 3.13
N ALA A 208 -6.10 5.68 3.14
CA ALA A 208 -5.17 5.48 2.02
C ALA A 208 -5.91 5.06 0.74
N MET A 209 -7.01 4.31 0.85
CA MET A 209 -7.85 3.92 -0.29
C MET A 209 -8.77 5.03 -0.80
N ALA A 210 -9.13 6.00 0.05
CA ALA A 210 -10.07 7.06 -0.30
C ALA A 210 -9.58 7.97 -1.44
N GLY A 211 -8.27 8.03 -1.68
CA GLY A 211 -7.66 8.77 -2.79
C GLY A 211 -7.54 7.96 -4.10
N GLY A 212 -7.85 6.67 -4.10
CA GLY A 212 -7.71 5.80 -5.26
C GLY A 212 -8.81 6.03 -6.29
N ALA A 213 -8.43 6.40 -7.52
CA ALA A 213 -9.38 6.47 -8.63
C ALA A 213 -9.91 5.06 -8.97
N HIS A 214 -11.18 4.95 -9.34
CA HIS A 214 -11.72 3.69 -9.85
C HIS A 214 -11.08 3.39 -11.21
N HIS A 215 -10.64 2.14 -11.41
CA HIS A 215 -10.09 1.72 -12.69
C HIS A 215 -11.04 0.76 -13.40
N SER A 216 -11.84 1.30 -14.32
CA SER A 216 -12.73 0.50 -15.17
C SER A 216 -11.94 -0.24 -16.23
N GLY A 217 -12.21 -1.54 -16.37
CA GLY A 217 -11.56 -2.40 -17.36
C GLY A 217 -11.58 -3.86 -16.89
N PRO A 218 -11.16 -4.80 -17.75
CA PRO A 218 -11.10 -6.20 -17.37
C PRO A 218 -10.08 -6.38 -16.23
N ALA A 219 -10.51 -7.05 -15.16
CA ALA A 219 -9.68 -7.28 -13.98
C ALA A 219 -8.63 -8.37 -14.22
N GLY A 220 -7.43 -8.18 -13.65
CA GLY A 220 -6.41 -9.22 -13.60
C GLY A 220 -6.76 -10.36 -12.64
N PRO A 221 -6.12 -11.54 -12.76
CA PRO A 221 -6.39 -12.69 -11.88
C PRO A 221 -6.19 -12.41 -10.39
N ALA A 222 -5.24 -11.53 -10.02
CA ALA A 222 -5.00 -11.16 -8.63
C ALA A 222 -6.17 -10.32 -8.07
N VAL A 223 -6.77 -9.46 -8.90
CA VAL A 223 -7.96 -8.68 -8.54
C VAL A 223 -9.18 -9.59 -8.42
N ALA A 224 -9.38 -10.53 -9.34
CA ALA A 224 -10.46 -11.52 -9.22
C ALA A 224 -10.36 -12.32 -7.92
N ARG A 225 -9.15 -12.80 -7.59
CA ARG A 225 -8.86 -13.46 -6.29
C ARG A 225 -9.17 -12.56 -5.10
N ALA A 226 -8.78 -11.28 -5.14
CA ALA A 226 -9.07 -10.32 -4.07
C ALA A 226 -10.59 -10.09 -3.88
N VAL A 227 -11.36 -9.95 -4.97
CA VAL A 227 -12.82 -9.79 -4.90
C VAL A 227 -13.49 -11.06 -4.37
N ALA A 228 -12.99 -12.25 -4.74
CA ALA A 228 -13.44 -13.51 -4.17
C ALA A 228 -13.10 -13.63 -2.67
N VAL A 229 -11.90 -13.25 -2.25
CA VAL A 229 -11.51 -13.18 -0.83
C VAL A 229 -12.44 -12.24 -0.06
N ALA A 230 -12.74 -11.06 -0.62
CA ALA A 230 -13.71 -10.12 -0.02
C ALA A 230 -15.08 -10.77 0.17
N ALA A 231 -15.59 -11.45 -0.86
CA ALA A 231 -16.86 -12.17 -0.79
C ALA A 231 -16.85 -13.26 0.29
N LEU A 232 -15.81 -14.10 0.34
CA LEU A 232 -15.67 -15.16 1.34
C LEU A 232 -15.66 -14.62 2.77
N ASN A 233 -15.05 -13.46 2.99
CA ASN A 233 -15.09 -12.77 4.29
C ASN A 233 -16.52 -12.32 4.64
N VAL A 234 -17.27 -11.73 3.71
CA VAL A 234 -18.67 -11.32 3.94
C VAL A 234 -19.59 -12.52 4.15
N LEU A 235 -19.33 -13.63 3.47
CA LEU A 235 -20.10 -14.87 3.58
C LEU A 235 -19.87 -15.60 4.92
N GLY A 236 -18.78 -15.30 5.62
CA GLY A 236 -18.40 -15.94 6.89
C GLY A 236 -17.48 -17.14 6.72
N GLU A 237 -16.86 -17.28 5.55
CA GLU A 237 -16.05 -18.43 5.13
C GLU A 237 -14.58 -18.02 4.81
N PRO A 238 -13.89 -17.21 5.65
CA PRO A 238 -12.58 -16.65 5.30
C PRO A 238 -11.50 -17.72 5.08
N GLN A 239 -11.64 -18.89 5.71
CA GLN A 239 -10.72 -20.03 5.57
C GLN A 239 -10.65 -20.55 4.13
N GLN A 240 -11.75 -20.49 3.38
CA GLN A 240 -11.81 -20.91 1.98
C GLN A 240 -11.01 -19.95 1.07
N GLY A 241 -10.71 -18.73 1.54
CA GLY A 241 -9.97 -17.71 0.81
C GLY A 241 -8.45 -17.85 0.92
N HIS A 242 -7.93 -18.69 1.81
CA HIS A 242 -6.48 -18.79 2.05
C HIS A 242 -5.68 -19.17 0.80
N ALA A 243 -6.19 -20.08 -0.03
CA ALA A 243 -5.55 -20.46 -1.29
C ALA A 243 -5.61 -19.37 -2.37
N LEU A 244 -6.47 -18.37 -2.20
CA LEU A 244 -6.62 -17.24 -3.10
C LEU A 244 -5.67 -16.08 -2.78
N MET A 245 -4.98 -16.13 -1.63
CA MET A 245 -4.01 -15.11 -1.19
C MET A 245 -2.66 -15.13 -1.93
N SER A 246 -2.56 -15.90 -3.02
CA SER A 246 -1.42 -15.88 -3.92
C SER A 246 -1.90 -16.04 -5.37
N GLU A 247 -1.23 -15.34 -6.29
CA GLU A 247 -1.45 -15.39 -7.73
C GLU A 247 -0.09 -15.63 -8.44
N PRO A 248 0.08 -16.75 -9.17
CA PRO A 248 1.40 -17.18 -9.65
C PRO A 248 2.22 -16.15 -10.43
N ARG A 249 1.60 -15.31 -11.25
CA ARG A 249 2.32 -14.27 -12.03
C ARG A 249 2.83 -13.17 -11.10
N THR A 250 2.00 -12.72 -10.17
CA THR A 250 2.34 -11.70 -9.18
C THR A 250 3.44 -12.20 -8.25
N ALA A 251 3.30 -13.40 -7.68
CA ALA A 251 4.33 -14.05 -6.86
C ALA A 251 5.68 -14.11 -7.57
N SER A 252 5.66 -14.48 -8.86
CA SER A 252 6.88 -14.60 -9.67
C SER A 252 7.51 -13.24 -9.96
N CYS A 253 6.70 -12.21 -10.22
CA CYS A 253 7.18 -10.84 -10.43
C CYS A 253 7.89 -10.31 -9.17
N LEU A 254 7.26 -10.40 -8.00
CA LEU A 254 7.83 -9.93 -6.75
C LEU A 254 9.10 -10.68 -6.36
N ARG A 255 9.14 -11.99 -6.60
CA ARG A 255 10.35 -12.81 -6.39
C ARG A 255 11.48 -12.37 -7.31
N LEU A 256 11.19 -12.09 -8.59
CA LEU A 256 12.19 -11.62 -9.54
C LEU A 256 12.73 -10.24 -9.17
N ALA A 257 11.86 -9.30 -8.78
CA ALA A 257 12.29 -7.99 -8.28
C ALA A 257 13.27 -8.12 -7.11
N LYS A 258 12.97 -9.01 -6.15
CA LYS A 258 13.85 -9.28 -5.00
C LYS A 258 15.19 -9.90 -5.42
N LEU A 259 15.19 -10.84 -6.36
CA LEU A 259 16.41 -11.44 -6.89
C LEU A 259 17.28 -10.41 -7.62
N ASN A 260 16.67 -9.53 -8.42
CA ASN A 260 17.37 -8.45 -9.11
C ASN A 260 18.02 -7.50 -8.10
N LEU A 261 17.34 -7.18 -7.00
CA LEU A 261 17.92 -6.39 -5.92
C LEU A 261 19.18 -7.05 -5.37
N TYR A 262 19.14 -8.35 -5.05
CA TYR A 262 20.31 -9.05 -4.54
C TYR A 262 21.47 -9.10 -5.54
N GLN A 263 21.18 -9.30 -6.82
CA GLN A 263 22.18 -9.32 -7.89
C GLN A 263 22.82 -7.94 -8.05
N CYS A 264 22.01 -6.88 -8.09
CA CYS A 264 22.49 -5.50 -8.17
C CYS A 264 23.40 -5.17 -6.97
N LEU A 265 22.93 -5.43 -5.74
CA LEU A 265 23.72 -5.16 -4.53
C LEU A 265 24.99 -6.02 -4.46
N SER A 266 25.00 -7.23 -5.04
CA SER A 266 26.21 -8.07 -5.08
C SER A 266 27.30 -7.53 -6.00
N ALA A 267 26.92 -6.77 -7.03
CA ALA A 267 27.85 -6.14 -7.96
C ALA A 267 28.18 -4.68 -7.59
N ALA A 268 27.35 -4.04 -6.75
CA ALA A 268 27.51 -2.65 -6.35
C ALA A 268 28.77 -2.40 -5.50
N GLY A 269 29.56 -1.39 -5.88
CA GLY A 269 30.78 -0.97 -5.18
C GLY A 269 30.61 0.36 -4.43
N PRO A 270 30.58 1.51 -5.10
CA PRO A 270 30.35 2.82 -4.47
C PRO A 270 28.94 3.01 -3.90
N GLN A 271 28.79 3.92 -2.93
CA GLN A 271 27.50 4.23 -2.28
C GLN A 271 26.40 4.66 -3.25
N TYR A 272 26.71 5.32 -4.35
CA TYR A 272 25.68 5.75 -5.31
C TYR A 272 25.04 4.56 -6.06
N GLU A 273 25.73 3.44 -6.19
CA GLU A 273 25.19 2.23 -6.84
C GLU A 273 24.13 1.57 -5.97
N ASP A 274 24.27 1.66 -4.64
CA ASP A 274 23.25 1.21 -3.68
C ASP A 274 21.95 2.00 -3.81
N ILE A 275 22.05 3.31 -4.07
CA ILE A 275 20.88 4.17 -4.34
C ILE A 275 20.19 3.75 -5.64
N PHE A 276 20.97 3.41 -6.68
CA PHE A 276 20.42 2.88 -7.93
C PHE A 276 19.69 1.55 -7.70
N CYS A 277 20.32 0.59 -7.01
CA CYS A 277 19.73 -0.70 -6.71
C CYS A 277 18.44 -0.57 -5.87
N LEU A 278 18.44 0.33 -4.88
CA LEU A 278 17.27 0.69 -4.09
C LEU A 278 16.14 1.22 -4.99
N GLY A 279 16.40 2.29 -5.75
CA GLY A 279 15.39 2.93 -6.58
C GLY A 279 14.81 2.02 -7.64
N GLN A 280 15.65 1.22 -8.32
CA GLN A 280 15.21 0.31 -9.36
C GLN A 280 14.55 -0.95 -8.78
N HIS A 281 15.28 -1.75 -8.02
CA HIS A 281 14.86 -3.13 -7.73
C HIS A 281 14.12 -3.29 -6.40
N ALA A 282 14.29 -2.37 -5.45
CA ALA A 282 13.53 -2.41 -4.20
C ALA A 282 12.24 -1.59 -4.26
N MET A 283 12.10 -0.67 -5.23
CA MET A 283 10.97 0.26 -5.34
C MET A 283 10.28 0.21 -6.71
N THR A 284 10.98 0.52 -7.79
CA THR A 284 10.39 0.57 -9.14
C THR A 284 9.83 -0.79 -9.56
N ASP A 285 10.60 -1.87 -9.43
CA ASP A 285 10.18 -3.21 -9.85
C ASP A 285 8.99 -3.73 -9.02
N PRO A 286 8.98 -3.69 -7.66
CA PRO A 286 7.81 -4.10 -6.89
C PRO A 286 6.57 -3.23 -7.16
N GLY A 287 6.73 -1.91 -7.30
CA GLY A 287 5.62 -1.02 -7.67
C GLY A 287 5.02 -1.39 -9.04
N GLN A 288 5.87 -1.72 -10.01
CA GLN A 288 5.43 -2.20 -11.31
C GLN A 288 4.72 -3.57 -11.23
N CYS A 289 5.20 -4.50 -10.40
CA CYS A 289 4.53 -5.77 -10.14
C CYS A 289 3.11 -5.58 -9.60
N VAL A 290 2.90 -4.62 -8.68
CA VAL A 290 1.57 -4.30 -8.13
C VAL A 290 0.65 -3.76 -9.22
N VAL A 291 1.14 -2.87 -10.10
CA VAL A 291 0.37 -2.37 -11.24
C VAL A 291 0.02 -3.52 -12.20
N ASP A 292 0.99 -4.38 -12.53
CA ASP A 292 0.80 -5.49 -13.47
C ASP A 292 -0.16 -6.57 -12.94
N ALA A 293 -0.29 -6.72 -11.61
CA ALA A 293 -1.26 -7.61 -10.98
C ALA A 293 -2.73 -7.24 -11.32
N THR A 294 -2.98 -5.97 -11.65
CA THR A 294 -4.33 -5.50 -12.06
C THR A 294 -4.65 -5.84 -13.51
N ARG A 295 -3.65 -6.22 -14.31
CA ARG A 295 -3.82 -6.43 -15.75
C ARG A 295 -4.28 -7.85 -16.06
N PRO A 296 -5.19 -8.03 -17.03
CA PRO A 296 -5.56 -9.34 -17.54
C PRO A 296 -4.34 -10.15 -17.98
N ALA A 297 -4.46 -11.48 -17.94
CA ALA A 297 -3.48 -12.33 -18.61
C ALA A 297 -3.47 -12.00 -20.10
N ARG A 298 -2.28 -11.74 -20.65
CA ARG A 298 -2.13 -11.60 -22.10
C ARG A 298 -2.48 -12.96 -22.71
N THR A 299 -3.57 -13.04 -23.45
CA THR A 299 -3.87 -14.21 -24.27
C THR A 299 -2.71 -14.37 -25.24
N ALA A 300 -1.99 -15.49 -25.19
CA ALA A 300 -0.95 -15.76 -26.16
C ALA A 300 -1.61 -15.88 -27.55
N THR A 301 -1.46 -14.86 -28.38
CA THR A 301 -1.82 -14.94 -29.79
C THR A 301 -0.96 -16.04 -30.39
N ARG A 302 -1.55 -17.20 -30.68
CA ARG A 302 -0.85 -18.27 -31.39
C ARG A 302 -0.46 -17.72 -32.76
N VAL A 303 0.81 -17.37 -32.94
CA VAL A 303 1.38 -17.13 -34.26
C VAL A 303 1.38 -18.48 -34.98
N SER A 304 0.40 -18.69 -35.85
CA SER A 304 0.37 -19.83 -36.75
C SER A 304 1.50 -19.65 -37.75
N TYR A 305 2.61 -20.37 -37.54
CA TYR A 305 3.58 -20.58 -38.62
C TYR A 305 2.92 -21.52 -39.64
N ARG A 306 2.44 -20.97 -40.76
CA ARG A 306 2.20 -21.77 -41.96
C ARG A 306 3.57 -22.23 -42.47
N ARG A 307 3.78 -23.55 -42.51
CA ARG A 307 4.83 -24.18 -43.30
C ARG A 307 4.38 -24.31 -44.74
#